data_AF-A0A383EUD9-F1
#
_entry.id   AF-A0A383EUD9-F1
#
_cell.length_a   1.000
_cell.length_b   1.000
_cell.length_c   1.000
_cell.angle_alpha   90.00
_cell.angle_beta   90.00
_cell.angle_gamma   90.00
#
_symmetry.space_group_name_H-M   'P 1'
#
loop_
_entity.id
_entity.type
_entity.pdbx_description
1 polymer ?
#
loop_
_entity_poly.entity_id
_entity_poly.type
_entity_poly.pdbx_seq_one_letter_code
_entity_poly.pdbx_strand_id
1 'polypeptide(L)'
;ATLLMKGYGYVDLEWGVPTPSDASYEIGSITKQFTAAAVLLLAEEGKLDLDADLTDYLDFDTQGYSVPVRRLLDHTSGIKGYTEMPIFGELSSSKLPRDTLVRIVENEPFEFEPGTALIYNNSAYFLLGLIIEEVSGESYEDFIERRLFDASEMKDSYYCSETAVKTNRAHGYDVPEPNRVIRKRYLDHTWPYAAGSLCSTTSDLVAWNRALHGGELLSASSYSAMTTP
;
A
#
# COMPACT_ATOMS: atom_id res chain seq x y z
N ALA A 1 26.89 3.14 -1.17
CA ALA A 1 27.00 2.76 -2.61
C ALA A 1 26.39 1.38 -2.80
N THR A 2 25.72 1.13 -3.93
CA THR A 2 25.19 -0.21 -4.28
C THR A 2 26.35 -1.10 -4.71
N LEU A 3 26.54 -2.23 -4.03
CA LEU A 3 27.64 -3.16 -4.30
C LEU A 3 27.28 -4.23 -5.34
N LEU A 4 26.01 -4.64 -5.40
CA LEU A 4 25.50 -5.65 -6.32
C LEU A 4 24.04 -5.35 -6.66
N MET A 5 23.71 -5.43 -7.96
CA MET A 5 22.35 -5.46 -8.48
C MET A 5 22.27 -6.62 -9.47
N LYS A 6 21.56 -7.70 -9.12
CA LYS A 6 21.54 -8.92 -9.93
C LYS A 6 20.26 -9.71 -9.70
N GLY A 7 19.61 -10.09 -10.80
CA GLY A 7 18.51 -11.04 -10.80
C GLY A 7 19.01 -12.49 -10.73
N TYR A 8 18.23 -13.35 -10.07
CA TYR A 8 18.50 -14.78 -9.96
C TYR A 8 17.21 -15.56 -10.22
N GLY A 9 17.34 -16.74 -10.82
CA GLY A 9 16.19 -17.56 -11.17
C GLY A 9 15.47 -17.02 -12.41
N TYR A 10 14.15 -17.08 -12.38
CA TYR A 10 13.29 -16.79 -13.53
C TYR A 10 12.15 -15.85 -13.13
N VAL A 11 11.84 -14.90 -14.00
CA VAL A 11 10.63 -14.06 -13.89
C VAL A 11 9.40 -14.74 -14.48
N ASP A 12 9.61 -15.76 -15.33
CA ASP A 12 8.58 -16.62 -15.87
C ASP A 12 9.10 -18.07 -15.88
N LEU A 13 8.49 -18.93 -15.06
CA LEU A 13 8.86 -20.34 -14.94
C LEU A 13 8.34 -21.19 -16.10
N GLU A 14 7.20 -20.84 -16.70
CA GLU A 14 6.63 -21.58 -17.82
C GLU A 14 7.49 -21.47 -19.08
N TRP A 15 8.04 -20.28 -19.33
CA TRP A 15 8.89 -20.00 -20.48
C TRP A 15 10.39 -20.00 -20.14
N GLY A 16 10.75 -20.15 -18.87
CA GLY A 16 12.14 -20.16 -18.42
C GLY A 16 12.85 -18.83 -18.67
N VAL A 17 12.15 -17.70 -18.54
CA VAL A 17 12.71 -16.36 -18.77
C VAL A 17 13.59 -15.97 -17.58
N PRO A 18 14.92 -15.84 -17.75
CA PRO A 18 15.81 -15.50 -16.65
C PRO A 18 15.46 -14.15 -16.04
N THR A 19 15.62 -13.99 -14.73
CA THR A 19 15.34 -12.72 -14.06
C THR A 19 16.35 -11.64 -14.47
N PRO A 20 15.92 -10.57 -15.17
CA PRO A 20 16.80 -9.46 -15.47
C PRO A 20 17.04 -8.60 -14.20
N SER A 21 18.07 -7.76 -14.20
CA SER A 21 18.43 -6.93 -13.03
C SER A 21 17.43 -5.81 -12.74
N ASP A 22 16.63 -5.43 -13.73
CA ASP A 22 15.59 -4.41 -13.73
C ASP A 22 14.18 -5.03 -13.70
N ALA A 23 14.06 -6.29 -13.26
CA ALA A 23 12.76 -6.91 -13.10
C ALA A 23 11.87 -6.11 -12.13
N SER A 24 10.59 -5.95 -12.49
CA SER A 24 9.59 -5.35 -11.61
C SER A 24 8.77 -6.41 -10.90
N TYR A 25 8.36 -6.09 -9.67
CA TYR A 25 7.63 -6.99 -8.79
C TYR A 25 6.44 -6.25 -8.18
N GLU A 26 5.37 -6.98 -7.90
CA GLU A 26 4.36 -6.52 -6.94
C GLU A 26 5.01 -6.45 -5.57
N ILE A 27 5.10 -5.25 -5.00
CA ILE A 27 5.81 -5.04 -3.73
C ILE A 27 4.92 -5.24 -2.51
N GLY A 28 3.63 -5.50 -2.72
CA GLY A 28 2.67 -5.79 -1.66
C GLY A 28 2.73 -4.73 -0.57
N SER A 29 2.81 -5.17 0.69
CA SER A 29 2.75 -4.28 1.85
C SER A 29 3.92 -3.29 1.98
N ILE A 30 4.98 -3.39 1.18
CA ILE A 30 5.98 -2.31 1.04
C ILE A 30 5.30 -1.02 0.57
N THR A 31 4.17 -1.11 -0.14
CA THR A 31 3.29 0.02 -0.51
C THR A 31 2.96 0.94 0.66
N LYS A 32 2.77 0.39 1.87
CA LYS A 32 2.32 1.15 3.05
C LYS A 32 3.25 2.31 3.40
N GLN A 33 4.56 2.17 3.20
CA GLN A 33 5.48 3.28 3.50
C GLN A 33 5.27 4.48 2.54
N PHE A 34 4.85 4.23 1.30
CA PHE A 34 4.53 5.28 0.34
C PHE A 34 3.24 6.00 0.75
N THR A 35 2.20 5.24 1.11
CA THR A 35 0.95 5.78 1.65
C THR A 35 1.19 6.60 2.92
N ALA A 36 2.01 6.10 3.84
CA ALA A 36 2.35 6.82 5.06
C ALA A 36 3.12 8.13 4.76
N ALA A 37 4.09 8.10 3.85
CA ALA A 37 4.80 9.31 3.42
C ALA A 37 3.86 10.32 2.75
N ALA A 38 2.92 9.87 1.91
CA ALA A 38 1.91 10.72 1.30
C ALA A 38 1.00 11.42 2.33
N VAL A 39 0.54 10.68 3.34
CA VAL A 39 -0.27 11.25 4.44
C VAL A 39 0.53 12.29 5.22
N LEU A 40 1.80 12.01 5.53
CA LEU A 40 2.67 12.94 6.23
C LEU A 40 2.98 14.20 5.40
N LEU A 41 3.18 14.07 4.09
CA LEU A 41 3.32 15.23 3.19
C LEU A 41 2.07 16.12 3.22
N LEU A 42 0.87 15.53 3.16
CA LEU A 42 -0.38 16.29 3.26
C LEU A 42 -0.52 16.96 4.63
N ALA A 43 -0.04 16.33 5.69
CA ALA A 43 -0.02 16.92 7.03
C ALA A 43 0.96 18.10 7.14
N GLU A 44 2.16 17.98 6.55
CA GLU A 44 3.13 19.09 6.46
C GLU A 44 2.58 20.29 5.69
N GLU A 45 1.78 20.03 4.65
CA GLU A 45 1.09 21.05 3.87
C GLU A 45 -0.11 21.68 4.60
N GLY A 46 -0.46 21.20 5.80
CA GLY A 46 -1.62 21.65 6.57
C GLY A 46 -2.96 21.27 5.93
N LYS A 47 -2.97 20.30 5.00
CA LYS A 47 -4.19 19.81 4.35
C LYS A 47 -4.84 18.66 5.11
N LEU A 48 -4.08 17.99 5.96
CA LEU A 48 -4.50 16.86 6.79
C LEU A 48 -4.02 17.08 8.22
N ASP A 49 -4.84 16.72 9.21
CA ASP A 49 -4.46 16.67 10.62
C ASP A 49 -4.42 15.20 11.05
N LEU A 50 -3.29 14.77 11.61
CA LEU A 50 -3.10 13.40 12.08
C LEU A 50 -3.94 13.07 13.32
N ASP A 51 -4.36 14.10 14.06
CA ASP A 51 -5.18 14.01 15.26
C ASP A 51 -6.68 14.23 14.99
N ALA A 52 -7.04 14.68 13.79
CA ALA A 52 -8.43 14.75 13.35
C ALA A 52 -9.02 13.35 13.18
N ASP A 53 -10.33 13.25 13.39
CA ASP A 53 -11.05 11.99 13.27
C ASP A 53 -11.14 11.60 11.79
N LEU A 54 -11.09 10.29 11.48
CA LEU A 54 -11.24 9.85 10.09
C LEU A 54 -12.56 10.32 9.46
N THR A 55 -13.60 10.52 10.28
CA THR A 55 -14.92 10.99 9.83
C THR A 55 -14.94 12.44 9.38
N ASP A 56 -13.89 13.22 9.71
CA ASP A 56 -13.69 14.56 9.15
C ASP A 56 -13.32 14.52 7.65
N TYR A 57 -12.87 13.35 7.16
CA TYR A 57 -12.42 13.15 5.78
C TYR A 57 -13.28 12.15 5.00
N LEU A 58 -13.89 11.17 5.65
CA LEU A 58 -14.63 10.09 5.00
C LEU A 58 -15.99 9.86 5.66
N ASP A 59 -16.99 9.54 4.84
CA ASP A 59 -18.29 9.06 5.32
C ASP A 59 -18.21 7.59 5.76
N PHE A 60 -17.77 7.37 7.00
CA PHE A 60 -17.54 6.05 7.61
C PHE A 60 -18.18 5.90 8.99
N ASP A 61 -18.92 4.81 9.21
CA ASP A 61 -19.52 4.51 10.51
C ASP A 61 -18.49 3.90 11.47
N THR A 62 -18.03 4.70 12.43
CA THR A 62 -17.07 4.27 13.47
C THR A 62 -17.73 3.55 14.65
N GLN A 63 -19.04 3.29 14.60
CA GLN A 63 -19.80 2.62 15.66
C GLN A 63 -19.68 3.33 17.03
N GLY A 64 -19.49 4.65 16.99
CA GLY A 64 -19.36 5.51 18.17
C GLY A 64 -17.93 5.67 18.70
N TYR A 65 -16.92 5.06 18.08
CA TYR A 65 -15.52 5.32 18.41
C TYR A 65 -14.99 6.59 17.72
N SER A 66 -14.02 7.24 18.34
CA SER A 66 -13.20 8.24 17.66
C SER A 66 -11.91 7.59 17.16
N VAL A 67 -11.59 7.79 15.89
CA VAL A 67 -10.45 7.14 15.23
C VAL A 67 -9.61 8.22 14.55
N PRO A 68 -8.63 8.80 15.25
CA PRO A 68 -7.69 9.73 14.64
C PRO A 68 -6.92 9.11 13.48
N VAL A 69 -6.60 9.90 12.44
CA VAL A 69 -5.87 9.41 11.25
C VAL A 69 -4.56 8.70 11.63
N ARG A 70 -3.84 9.17 12.65
CA ARG A 70 -2.62 8.49 13.15
C ARG A 70 -2.83 7.03 13.52
N ARG A 71 -4.04 6.66 13.98
CA ARG A 71 -4.38 5.29 14.38
C ARG A 71 -4.51 4.34 13.20
N LEU A 72 -4.76 4.90 12.01
CA LEU A 72 -4.71 4.12 10.77
C LEU A 72 -3.26 3.81 10.37
N LEU A 73 -2.36 4.79 10.53
CA LEU A 73 -0.93 4.67 10.18
C LEU A 73 -0.21 3.63 11.03
N ASP A 74 -0.46 3.64 12.35
CA ASP A 74 0.23 2.81 13.35
C ASP A 74 -0.44 1.46 13.62
N HIS A 75 -1.50 1.11 12.86
CA HIS A 75 -2.27 -0.13 13.03
C HIS A 75 -2.97 -0.29 14.39
N THR A 76 -3.33 0.83 15.04
CA THR A 76 -4.04 0.84 16.33
C THR A 76 -5.49 1.34 16.22
N SER A 77 -6.09 1.35 15.02
CA SER A 77 -7.45 1.87 14.81
C SER A 77 -8.57 1.00 15.35
N GLY A 78 -8.36 -0.30 15.56
CA GLY A 78 -9.42 -1.24 15.94
C GLY A 78 -10.35 -1.66 14.79
N ILE A 79 -10.26 -1.06 13.60
CA ILE A 79 -11.10 -1.37 12.44
C ILE A 79 -10.85 -2.81 11.98
N LYS A 80 -11.89 -3.54 11.55
CA LYS A 80 -11.74 -4.91 11.03
C LYS A 80 -10.86 -4.96 9.77
N GLY A 81 -9.85 -5.82 9.77
CA GLY A 81 -9.02 -6.08 8.59
C GLY A 81 -9.75 -6.91 7.53
N TYR A 82 -9.96 -6.35 6.33
CA TYR A 82 -10.73 -7.03 5.29
C TYR A 82 -10.09 -8.32 4.78
N THR A 83 -8.75 -8.44 4.83
CA THR A 83 -8.06 -9.64 4.35
C THR A 83 -8.39 -10.88 5.16
N GLU A 84 -8.81 -10.70 6.42
CA GLU A 84 -9.16 -11.79 7.33
C GLU A 84 -10.65 -12.16 7.27
N MET A 85 -11.43 -11.42 6.48
CA MET A 85 -12.85 -11.68 6.30
C MET A 85 -13.06 -12.82 5.29
N PRO A 86 -13.93 -13.81 5.59
CA PRO A 86 -14.20 -14.91 4.66
C PRO A 86 -14.64 -14.44 3.26
N ILE A 87 -15.40 -13.34 3.19
CA ILE A 87 -15.90 -12.77 1.93
C ILE A 87 -14.78 -12.27 1.01
N PHE A 88 -13.60 -11.95 1.56
CA PHE A 88 -12.51 -11.39 0.77
C PHE A 88 -11.98 -12.37 -0.28
N GLY A 89 -12.02 -13.68 0.00
CA GLY A 89 -11.67 -14.69 -0.98
C GLY A 89 -12.47 -14.57 -2.28
N GLU A 90 -13.77 -14.28 -2.16
CA GLU A 90 -14.69 -14.11 -3.30
C GLU A 90 -14.49 -12.74 -3.98
N LEU A 91 -14.31 -11.68 -3.18
CA LEU A 91 -14.13 -10.33 -3.69
C LEU A 91 -12.81 -10.16 -4.42
N SER A 92 -11.73 -10.80 -3.97
CA SER A 92 -10.34 -10.58 -4.40
C SER A 92 -10.12 -10.60 -5.92
N SER A 93 -10.94 -11.34 -6.68
CA SER A 93 -10.84 -11.44 -8.14
C SER A 93 -11.87 -10.60 -8.90
N SER A 94 -12.81 -9.99 -8.20
CA SER A 94 -13.90 -9.19 -8.76
C SER A 94 -13.48 -7.73 -8.92
N LYS A 95 -13.97 -7.07 -9.97
CA LYS A 95 -13.83 -5.63 -10.17
C LYS A 95 -15.11 -4.92 -9.75
N LEU A 96 -15.10 -4.34 -8.56
CA LEU A 96 -16.22 -3.59 -7.97
C LEU A 96 -15.73 -2.21 -7.50
N PRO A 97 -16.63 -1.23 -7.28
CA PRO A 97 -16.25 0.06 -6.70
C PRO A 97 -15.58 -0.11 -5.32
N ARG A 98 -14.56 0.70 -5.03
CA ARG A 98 -13.85 0.69 -3.73
C ARG A 98 -14.80 0.87 -2.54
N ASP A 99 -15.85 1.67 -2.69
CA ASP A 99 -16.90 1.88 -1.69
C ASP A 99 -17.55 0.56 -1.24
N THR A 100 -17.63 -0.46 -2.11
CA THR A 100 -18.15 -1.78 -1.71
C THR A 100 -17.37 -2.37 -0.52
N LEU A 101 -16.05 -2.25 -0.51
CA LEU A 101 -15.25 -2.75 0.60
C LEU A 101 -15.41 -1.90 1.85
N VAL A 102 -15.51 -0.57 1.70
CA VAL A 102 -15.76 0.36 2.80
C VAL A 102 -17.05 -0.01 3.53
N ARG A 103 -18.16 -0.19 2.80
CA ARG A 103 -19.45 -0.59 3.38
C ARG A 103 -19.41 -1.98 4.02
N ILE A 104 -18.61 -2.91 3.51
CA ILE A 104 -18.44 -4.23 4.13
C ILE A 104 -17.71 -4.09 5.47
N VAL A 105 -16.62 -3.32 5.51
CA VAL A 105 -15.80 -3.13 6.72
C VAL A 105 -16.55 -2.37 7.81
N GLU A 106 -17.33 -1.35 7.46
CA GLU A 106 -18.16 -0.57 8.41
C GLU A 106 -19.18 -1.42 9.17
N ASN A 107 -19.69 -2.47 8.52
CA ASN A 107 -20.67 -3.38 9.12
C ASN A 107 -20.05 -4.44 10.04
N GLU A 108 -18.72 -4.54 10.09
CA GLU A 108 -18.03 -5.45 11.00
C GLU A 108 -17.72 -4.75 12.32
N PRO A 109 -17.85 -5.44 13.47
CA PRO A 109 -17.47 -4.85 14.74
C PRO A 109 -15.98 -4.51 14.77
N PHE A 110 -15.63 -3.43 15.45
CA PHE A 110 -14.24 -3.14 15.80
C PHE A 110 -13.64 -4.31 16.58
N GLU A 111 -12.40 -4.67 16.26
CA GLU A 111 -11.67 -5.75 16.92
C GLU A 111 -11.25 -5.37 18.35
N PHE A 112 -11.03 -4.07 18.58
CA PHE A 112 -10.65 -3.48 19.85
C PHE A 112 -10.92 -1.97 19.84
N GLU A 113 -10.92 -1.34 21.02
CA GLU A 113 -11.05 0.12 21.14
C GLU A 113 -9.80 0.82 20.58
N PRO A 114 -9.94 1.89 19.77
CA PRO A 114 -8.81 2.57 19.16
C PRO A 114 -7.70 2.95 20.16
N GLY A 115 -6.45 2.62 19.81
CA GLY A 115 -5.26 2.88 20.63
C GLY A 115 -4.99 1.88 21.75
N THR A 116 -5.86 0.89 21.98
CA THR A 116 -5.68 -0.10 23.07
C THR A 116 -4.92 -1.36 22.66
N ALA A 117 -4.78 -1.61 21.36
CA ALA A 117 -4.04 -2.74 20.80
C ALA A 117 -3.40 -2.35 19.46
N LEU A 118 -2.48 -3.20 18.98
CA LEU A 118 -1.88 -3.10 17.65
C LEU A 118 -2.15 -4.40 16.91
N ILE A 119 -2.91 -4.32 15.82
CA ILE A 119 -3.17 -5.45 14.93
C ILE A 119 -2.97 -4.95 13.50
N TYR A 120 -2.06 -5.62 12.78
CA TYR A 120 -1.76 -5.30 11.39
C TYR A 120 -3.03 -5.28 10.52
N ASN A 121 -3.25 -4.18 9.81
CA ASN A 121 -4.56 -3.89 9.24
C ASN A 121 -4.46 -3.27 7.84
N ASN A 122 -4.95 -3.99 6.82
CA ASN A 122 -5.02 -3.50 5.45
C ASN A 122 -6.17 -2.51 5.23
N SER A 123 -7.29 -2.65 5.95
CA SER A 123 -8.41 -1.69 5.88
C SER A 123 -7.97 -0.28 6.28
N ALA A 124 -7.13 -0.18 7.30
CA ALA A 124 -6.59 1.10 7.75
C ALA A 124 -5.83 1.83 6.62
N TYR A 125 -4.96 1.13 5.89
CA TYR A 125 -4.22 1.72 4.78
C TYR A 125 -5.06 1.93 3.53
N PHE A 126 -6.10 1.12 3.32
CA PHE A 126 -7.10 1.36 2.30
C PHE A 126 -7.82 2.69 2.52
N LEU A 127 -8.26 2.95 3.76
CA LEU A 127 -8.90 4.21 4.15
C LEU A 127 -7.93 5.39 4.05
N LEU A 128 -6.65 5.23 4.40
CA LEU A 128 -5.63 6.28 4.17
C LEU A 128 -5.50 6.64 2.69
N GLY A 129 -5.60 5.67 1.79
CA GLY A 129 -5.66 5.93 0.35
C GLY A 129 -6.84 6.82 -0.04
N LEU A 130 -8.03 6.55 0.51
CA LEU A 130 -9.22 7.37 0.25
C LEU A 130 -9.09 8.78 0.86
N ILE A 131 -8.50 8.91 2.05
CA ILE A 131 -8.21 10.22 2.65
C ILE A 131 -7.24 11.02 1.76
N ILE A 132 -6.21 10.38 1.18
CA ILE A 132 -5.31 11.04 0.22
C ILE A 132 -6.11 11.56 -0.97
N GLU A 133 -6.99 10.76 -1.56
CA GLU A 133 -7.82 11.17 -2.71
C GLU A 133 -8.72 12.36 -2.35
N GLU A 134 -9.44 12.29 -1.22
CA GLU A 134 -10.33 13.36 -0.76
C GLU A 134 -9.58 14.68 -0.53
N VAL A 135 -8.47 14.63 0.19
CA VAL A 135 -7.73 15.82 0.61
C VAL A 135 -6.91 16.43 -0.53
N SER A 136 -6.43 15.61 -1.47
CA SER A 136 -5.62 16.08 -2.61
C SER A 136 -6.46 16.46 -3.83
N GLY A 137 -7.63 15.84 -4.01
CA GLY A 137 -8.42 15.91 -5.25
C GLY A 137 -7.80 15.15 -6.43
N GLU A 138 -6.75 14.37 -6.20
CA GLU A 138 -6.08 13.52 -7.19
C GLU A 138 -6.43 12.05 -6.95
N SER A 139 -6.31 11.20 -7.98
CA SER A 139 -6.30 9.75 -7.73
C SER A 139 -5.08 9.39 -6.89
N TYR A 140 -5.17 8.34 -6.08
CA TYR A 140 -4.02 7.87 -5.31
C TYR A 140 -2.86 7.49 -6.21
N GLU A 141 -3.14 6.87 -7.36
CA GLU A 141 -2.12 6.52 -8.35
C GLU A 141 -1.34 7.74 -8.83
N ASP A 142 -2.06 8.78 -9.27
CA ASP A 142 -1.45 10.02 -9.79
C ASP A 142 -0.68 10.77 -8.68
N PHE A 143 -1.23 10.79 -7.46
CA PHE A 143 -0.58 11.43 -6.32
C PHE A 143 0.74 10.74 -5.99
N ILE A 144 0.77 9.41 -5.89
CA ILE A 144 1.99 8.65 -5.56
C ILE A 144 3.03 8.79 -6.67
N GLU A 145 2.62 8.70 -7.94
CA GLU A 145 3.54 8.88 -9.07
C GLU A 145 4.19 10.26 -9.03
N ARG A 146 3.39 11.32 -8.96
CA ARG A 146 3.88 12.70 -9.01
C ARG A 146 4.64 13.14 -7.77
N ARG A 147 4.17 12.76 -6.58
CA ARG A 147 4.68 13.27 -5.30
C ARG A 147 5.80 12.45 -4.72
N LEU A 148 5.85 11.15 -5.03
CA LEU A 148 6.83 10.24 -4.44
C LEU A 148 7.75 9.63 -5.49
N PHE A 149 7.22 9.02 -6.55
CA PHE A 149 8.06 8.35 -7.54
C PHE A 149 8.91 9.34 -8.32
N ASP A 150 8.31 10.36 -8.91
CA ASP A 150 9.02 11.41 -9.64
C ASP A 150 10.01 12.15 -8.74
N ALA A 151 9.61 12.46 -7.51
CA ALA A 151 10.44 13.15 -6.53
C ALA A 151 11.65 12.33 -6.06
N SER A 152 11.56 11.00 -6.15
CA SER A 152 12.62 10.06 -5.72
C SER A 152 13.34 9.39 -6.90
N GLU A 153 13.12 9.88 -8.12
CA GLU A 153 13.65 9.30 -9.37
C GLU A 153 13.33 7.82 -9.60
N MET A 154 12.18 7.35 -9.11
CA MET A 154 11.71 5.96 -9.25
C MET A 154 10.97 5.73 -10.57
N LYS A 155 11.72 5.69 -11.67
CA LYS A 155 11.18 5.72 -13.05
C LYS A 155 10.52 4.41 -13.50
N ASP A 156 10.75 3.31 -12.80
CA ASP A 156 10.27 1.98 -13.14
C ASP A 156 9.20 1.48 -12.15
N SER A 157 8.74 2.36 -11.25
CA SER A 157 7.69 2.11 -10.27
C SER A 157 6.35 2.62 -10.75
N TYR A 158 5.28 1.88 -10.46
CA TYR A 158 3.96 2.17 -10.98
C TYR A 158 2.87 1.48 -10.14
N TYR A 159 1.62 1.91 -10.29
CA TYR A 159 0.49 1.17 -9.76
C TYR A 159 0.24 -0.11 -10.58
N CYS A 160 0.27 -1.27 -9.92
CA CYS A 160 0.13 -2.55 -10.60
C CYS A 160 -1.25 -2.70 -11.26
N SER A 161 -1.26 -3.41 -12.38
CA SER A 161 -2.48 -3.78 -13.10
C SER A 161 -2.30 -5.16 -13.70
N GLU A 162 -3.27 -6.05 -13.53
CA GLU A 162 -3.24 -7.40 -14.13
C GLU A 162 -3.53 -7.39 -15.64
N THR A 163 -3.94 -6.26 -16.21
CA THR A 163 -4.24 -6.14 -17.65
C THR A 163 -3.23 -5.29 -18.43
N ALA A 164 -2.43 -4.48 -17.73
CA ALA A 164 -1.40 -3.66 -18.35
C ALA A 164 -0.21 -4.53 -18.78
N VAL A 165 0.26 -4.33 -20.01
CA VAL A 165 1.48 -4.96 -20.51
C VAL A 165 2.68 -4.17 -19.98
N LYS A 166 3.52 -4.84 -19.18
CA LYS A 166 4.77 -4.29 -18.64
C LYS A 166 5.90 -5.27 -18.97
N THR A 167 6.96 -4.76 -19.58
CA THR A 167 8.17 -5.52 -19.84
C THR A 167 8.89 -5.83 -18.52
N ASN A 168 9.58 -6.96 -18.44
CA ASN A 168 10.37 -7.38 -17.28
C ASN A 168 9.58 -7.54 -15.97
N ARG A 169 8.23 -7.56 -16.01
CA ARG A 169 7.41 -7.88 -14.84
C ARG A 169 7.57 -9.35 -14.46
N ALA A 170 7.88 -9.60 -13.20
CA ALA A 170 7.92 -10.92 -12.62
C ALA A 170 6.51 -11.49 -12.44
N HIS A 171 6.31 -12.75 -12.84
CA HIS A 171 5.11 -13.50 -12.51
C HIS A 171 5.22 -14.11 -11.11
N GLY A 172 4.13 -14.04 -10.34
CA GLY A 172 4.05 -14.61 -9.01
C GLY A 172 3.69 -16.11 -9.03
N TYR A 173 4.26 -16.86 -8.09
CA TYR A 173 4.02 -18.29 -7.94
C TYR A 173 3.84 -18.65 -6.46
N ASP A 174 2.89 -19.53 -6.18
CA ASP A 174 2.65 -20.10 -4.85
C ASP A 174 3.22 -21.51 -4.76
N VAL A 175 3.59 -21.92 -3.55
CA VAL A 175 4.08 -23.28 -3.25
C VAL A 175 3.20 -23.89 -2.16
N PRO A 176 1.98 -24.35 -2.48
CA PRO A 176 1.04 -24.90 -1.49
C PRO A 176 1.57 -26.16 -0.79
N GLU A 177 2.45 -26.92 -1.45
CA GLU A 177 3.06 -28.14 -0.94
C GLU A 177 4.53 -28.20 -1.41
N PRO A 178 5.42 -28.88 -0.68
CA PRO A 178 6.81 -29.07 -1.11
C PRO A 178 6.88 -29.63 -2.55
N ASN A 179 7.68 -28.98 -3.40
CA ASN A 179 7.87 -29.31 -4.82
C ASN A 179 6.64 -29.11 -5.74
N ARG A 180 5.57 -28.47 -5.27
CA ARG A 180 4.42 -28.11 -6.09
C ARG A 180 4.35 -26.60 -6.25
N VAL A 181 4.86 -26.10 -7.38
CA VAL A 181 4.74 -24.68 -7.75
C VAL A 181 3.49 -24.50 -8.60
N ILE A 182 2.67 -23.51 -8.26
CA ILE A 182 1.50 -23.09 -9.03
C ILE A 182 1.58 -21.58 -9.29
N ARG A 183 0.89 -21.08 -10.31
CA ARG A 183 0.75 -19.62 -10.48
C ARG A 183 0.03 -19.02 -9.28
N LYS A 184 0.42 -17.81 -8.88
CA LYS A 184 -0.37 -17.02 -7.93
C LYS A 184 -1.79 -16.87 -8.44
N ARG A 185 -2.75 -16.77 -7.52
CA ARG A 185 -4.14 -16.44 -7.90
C ARG A 185 -4.20 -15.02 -8.48
N TYR A 186 -5.14 -14.83 -9.41
CA TYR A 186 -5.48 -13.50 -9.87
C TYR A 186 -6.00 -12.66 -8.69
N LEU A 187 -5.53 -11.43 -8.59
CA LEU A 187 -5.93 -10.46 -7.57
C LEU A 187 -6.20 -9.13 -8.28
N ASP A 188 -7.42 -8.63 -8.18
CA ASP A 188 -7.73 -7.30 -8.69
C ASP A 188 -7.08 -6.25 -7.79
N HIS A 189 -6.23 -5.41 -8.37
CA HIS A 189 -5.47 -4.40 -7.62
C HIS A 189 -6.36 -3.31 -7.00
N THR A 190 -7.66 -3.26 -7.30
CA THR A 190 -8.63 -2.42 -6.59
C THR A 190 -8.68 -2.75 -5.10
N TRP A 191 -8.34 -3.97 -4.68
CA TRP A 191 -8.47 -4.37 -3.27
C TRP A 191 -7.25 -4.09 -2.40
N PRO A 192 -6.02 -4.49 -2.76
CA PRO A 192 -4.86 -4.09 -1.98
C PRO A 192 -4.68 -2.58 -2.01
N TYR A 193 -5.00 -1.91 -3.13
CA TYR A 193 -5.01 -0.46 -3.29
C TYR A 193 -3.81 0.23 -2.59
N ALA A 194 -4.04 1.24 -1.76
CA ALA A 194 -3.04 1.96 -0.98
C ALA A 194 -2.41 1.13 0.16
N ALA A 195 -2.88 -0.10 0.39
CA ALA A 195 -2.26 -1.06 1.30
C ALA A 195 -1.28 -2.00 0.60
N GLY A 196 -1.30 -2.14 -0.74
CA GLY A 196 -0.50 -3.17 -1.40
C GLY A 196 -0.38 -3.22 -2.93
N SER A 197 -0.93 -2.26 -3.69
CA SER A 197 -1.02 -2.36 -5.15
C SER A 197 0.10 -1.68 -5.94
N LEU A 198 1.21 -1.29 -5.31
CA LEU A 198 2.35 -0.76 -6.04
C LEU A 198 3.24 -1.89 -6.59
N CYS A 199 3.85 -1.60 -7.74
CA CYS A 199 4.88 -2.39 -8.40
C CYS A 199 6.15 -1.56 -8.43
N SER A 200 7.30 -2.20 -8.24
CA SER A 200 8.59 -1.51 -8.26
C SER A 200 9.73 -2.46 -8.64
N THR A 201 10.90 -1.88 -8.86
CA THR A 201 12.17 -2.59 -9.10
C THR A 201 13.06 -2.46 -7.87
N THR A 202 14.07 -3.33 -7.77
CA THR A 202 15.07 -3.22 -6.71
C THR A 202 15.89 -1.93 -6.78
N SER A 203 16.13 -1.38 -7.98
CA SER A 203 16.81 -0.08 -8.14
C SER A 203 15.97 1.08 -7.62
N ASP A 204 14.67 1.07 -7.90
CA ASP A 204 13.75 2.12 -7.46
C ASP A 204 13.53 2.07 -5.95
N LEU A 205 13.40 0.89 -5.34
CA LEU A 205 13.33 0.78 -3.88
C LEU A 205 14.62 1.26 -3.20
N VAL A 206 15.78 1.15 -3.87
CA VAL A 206 17.03 1.77 -3.37
C VAL A 206 16.98 3.29 -3.50
N ALA A 207 16.42 3.83 -4.58
CA ALA A 207 16.23 5.27 -4.75
C ALA A 207 15.26 5.83 -3.69
N TRP A 208 14.12 5.16 -3.49
CA TRP A 208 13.16 5.44 -2.42
C TRP A 208 13.83 5.52 -1.04
N ASN A 209 14.58 4.48 -0.67
CA ASN A 209 15.23 4.44 0.64
C ASN A 209 16.24 5.59 0.82
N ARG A 210 16.90 6.04 -0.25
CA ARG A 210 17.80 7.20 -0.19
C ARG A 210 17.01 8.49 0.01
N ALA A 211 15.95 8.69 -0.76
CA ALA A 211 15.12 9.89 -0.68
C ALA A 211 14.43 10.00 0.69
N LEU A 212 13.81 8.92 1.17
CA LEU A 212 13.10 8.88 2.44
C LEU A 212 14.04 9.05 3.64
N HIS A 213 15.08 8.22 3.75
CA HIS A 213 15.99 8.25 4.90
C HIS A 213 17.04 9.37 4.81
N GLY A 214 17.25 9.94 3.62
CA GLY A 214 18.14 11.07 3.38
C GLY A 214 17.51 12.43 3.71
N GLY A 215 16.21 12.48 4.02
CA GLY A 215 15.49 13.71 4.34
C GLY A 215 15.14 14.57 3.12
N GLU A 216 15.02 13.94 1.95
CA GLU A 216 14.66 14.63 0.70
C GLU A 216 13.14 14.72 0.51
N LEU A 217 12.37 13.85 1.16
CA LEU A 217 10.91 13.77 1.02
C LEU A 217 10.12 14.37 2.18
N LEU A 218 10.52 14.10 3.41
CA LEU A 218 9.79 14.52 4.62
C LEU A 218 10.66 15.45 5.46
N SER A 219 10.02 16.37 6.19
CA SER A 219 10.68 17.11 7.26
C SER A 219 11.26 16.13 8.30
N ALA A 220 12.29 16.58 9.02
CA ALA A 220 12.91 15.77 10.07
C ALA A 220 11.90 15.33 11.16
N SER A 221 10.92 16.18 11.48
CA SER A 221 9.85 15.87 12.43
C SER A 221 8.92 14.77 11.91
N SER A 222 8.45 14.85 10.67
CA SER A 222 7.55 13.85 10.10
C SER A 222 8.27 12.52 9.86
N TYR A 223 9.52 12.56 9.41
CA TYR A 223 10.35 11.36 9.30
C TYR A 223 10.57 10.69 10.66
N SER A 224 10.82 11.48 11.71
CA SER A 224 10.92 10.94 13.07
C SER A 224 9.59 10.31 13.51
N ALA A 225 8.45 10.95 13.24
CA ALA A 225 7.15 10.39 13.55
C ALA A 225 6.87 9.09 12.80
N MET A 226 7.24 9.02 11.51
CA MET A 226 7.06 7.83 10.65
C MET A 226 7.87 6.62 11.13
N THR A 227 9.01 6.86 11.76
CA THR A 227 9.98 5.81 12.12
C THR A 227 10.04 5.50 13.61
N THR A 228 9.22 6.19 14.42
CA THR A 228 9.09 5.93 15.85
C THR A 228 8.14 4.74 16.07
N PRO A 229 8.60 3.65 16.74
CA PRO A 229 7.77 2.48 17.05
C PRO A 229 6.61 2.77 18.00
#